data_AF-A0A419JBL9-F1
#
_entry.id   AF-A0A419JBL9-F1
#
_cell.length_a   1.000
_cell.length_b   1.000
_cell.length_c   1.000
_cell.angle_alpha   90.00
_cell.angle_beta   90.00
_cell.angle_gamma   90.00
#
_symmetry.space_group_name_H-M   'P 1'
#
loop_
_entity.id
_entity.type
_entity.pdbx_description
1 polymer ?
#
loop_
_entity_poly.entity_id
_entity_poly.type
_entity_poly.pdbx_seq_one_letter_code
_entity_poly.pdbx_strand_id
1 'polypeptide(L)' 'IRGGALKVHIIDGSKPHSLLLELLTDEGIGTMMD' A
#
# COMPACT_ATOMS: atom_id res chain seq x y z
N ILE A 1 0.59 8.77 -13.00
CA ILE A 1 0.01 7.45 -13.35
C ILE A 1 -0.74 7.55 -14.68
N ARG A 2 -0.49 6.70 -15.67
CA ARG A 2 -1.13 6.78 -17.01
C ARG A 2 -2.29 5.79 -17.22
N GLY A 3 -2.55 4.89 -16.28
CA GLY A 3 -3.52 3.79 -16.40
C GLY A 3 -4.85 3.98 -15.67
N GLY A 4 -5.13 5.15 -15.10
CA GLY A 4 -6.40 5.44 -14.42
C GLY A 4 -6.54 4.87 -12.99
N ALA A 5 -5.52 4.21 -12.46
CA ALA A 5 -5.48 3.86 -11.05
C ALA A 5 -5.36 5.15 -10.21
N LEU A 6 -6.28 5.34 -9.26
CA LEU A 6 -6.34 6.50 -8.36
C LEU A 6 -5.21 6.51 -7.33
N LYS A 7 -4.71 5.34 -6.95
CA LYS A 7 -3.61 5.17 -6.00
C LYS A 7 -2.97 3.80 -6.18
N VAL A 8 -1.66 3.72 -5.99
CA VAL A 8 -0.90 2.46 -5.99
C VAL A 8 -0.07 2.36 -4.72
N HIS A 9 -0.08 1.18 -4.11
CA HIS A 9 0.67 0.86 -2.90
C HIS A 9 1.64 -0.28 -3.19
N ILE A 10 2.92 -0.08 -2.89
CA ILE A 10 3.95 -1.13 -2.94
C ILE A 10 4.28 -1.52 -1.50
N ILE A 11 4.02 -2.77 -1.12
CA ILE A 11 4.13 -3.25 0.27
C ILE A 11 5.18 -4.36 0.43
N ASP A 12 5.73 -4.47 1.64
CA ASP A 12 6.55 -5.62 2.07
C ASP A 12 5.64 -6.76 2.57
N GLY A 13 5.53 -7.81 1.77
CA GLY A 13 4.71 -8.99 2.06
C GLY A 13 5.27 -9.93 3.14
N SER A 14 6.52 -9.73 3.60
CA SER A 14 7.14 -10.60 4.61
C SER A 14 6.51 -10.46 6.01
N LYS A 15 5.83 -9.34 6.27
CA LYS A 15 5.16 -9.08 7.54
C LYS A 15 3.79 -9.78 7.61
N PRO A 16 3.46 -10.42 8.74
CA PRO A 16 2.10 -10.94 8.96
C PRO A 16 1.07 -9.84 8.78
N HIS A 17 -0.01 -10.14 8.07
CA HIS A 17 -1.12 -9.21 7.83
C HIS A 17 -0.71 -7.92 7.09
N SER A 18 0.36 -7.96 6.29
CA SER A 18 0.89 -6.84 5.50
C SER A 18 -0.18 -6.06 4.72
N LEU A 19 -1.13 -6.77 4.10
CA LEU A 19 -2.27 -6.14 3.40
C LEU A 19 -3.22 -5.37 4.33
N LEU A 20 -3.53 -5.92 5.51
CA LEU A 20 -4.43 -5.28 6.47
C LEU A 20 -3.77 -4.06 7.11
N LEU A 21 -2.47 -4.16 7.40
CA LEU A 21 -1.69 -3.02 7.90
C LEU A 21 -1.71 -1.89 6.87
N GLU A 22 -1.46 -2.16 5.59
CA GLU A 22 -1.47 -1.12 4.56
C GLU A 22 -2.84 -0.44 4.38
N LEU A 23 -3.94 -1.19 4.49
CA LEU A 23 -5.28 -0.66 4.24
C LEU A 23 -5.90 0.01 5.45
N LEU A 24 -5.48 -0.36 6.67
CA LEU A 24 -6.17 0.00 7.91
C LEU A 24 -5.28 0.80 8.87
N THR A 25 -4.09 1.21 8.45
CA THR A 25 -3.25 2.15 9.20
C THR A 25 -2.84 3.33 8.32
N ASP A 26 -2.84 4.53 8.91
CA ASP A 26 -2.42 5.76 8.20
C ASP A 26 -0.91 5.81 7.95
N GLU A 27 -0.13 5.09 8.77
CA GLU A 27 1.31 4.93 8.59
C GLU A 27 1.65 4.03 7.39
N GLY A 28 0.76 3.09 7.05
CA GLY A 28 1.05 2.04 6.07
C GLY A 28 2.29 1.21 6.43
N ILE A 29 2.68 0.29 5.55
CA ILE A 29 3.97 -0.41 5.61
C ILE A 29 4.73 -0.34 4.28
N GLY A 30 4.24 0.47 3.33
CA GLY A 30 4.69 0.54 1.96
C GLY A 30 4.99 1.95 1.45
N THR A 31 5.25 2.05 0.14
CA THR A 31 5.37 3.33 -0.58
C THR A 31 4.09 3.60 -1.37
N MET A 32 3.52 4.78 -1.17
CA MET A 32 2.31 5.25 -1.85
C MET A 32 2.66 6.13 -3.05
N MET A 33 1.98 5.92 -4.18
CA MET A 33 2.07 6.74 -5.38
C MET A 33 0.68 7.23 -5.82
N ASP A 34 0.59 8.53 -6.12
CA ASP A 34 -0.58 9.22 -6.72
C ASP A 34 -0.51 9.29 -8.25
#